data_AF-A0A3L7T1P2-F1
#
_entry.id   AF-A0A3L7T1P2-F1
#
_cell.length_a   1.000
_cell.length_b   1.000
_cell.length_c   1.000
_cell.angle_alpha   90.00
_cell.angle_beta   90.00
_cell.angle_gamma   90.00
#
_symmetry.space_group_name_H-M   'P 1'
#
loop_
_entity.id
_entity.type
_entity.pdbx_description
1 polymer ?
#
loop_
_entity_poly.entity_id
_entity_poly.type
_entity_poly.pdbx_seq_one_letter_code
_entity_poly.pdbx_strand_id
1 'polypeptide(L)'
;MSGPKLFWIVVIALGVPAVGMSWIAWSVTGSVRADARLADAHLREVAWTLLAYADANDAFPLSEAELLAFAARPGGVPAELTKRAPGYPATRAEAMDSQASPAPSLPAPALDECIASIEIEWPTVRDVQPILRSKGKATLNGTLPTIGQWLFAMVERLRKG
;
A
#
# COMPACT_ATOMS: atom_id res chain seq x y z
N MET A 1 32.56 45.86 22.11
CA MET A 1 32.00 44.51 22.39
C MET A 1 33.14 43.51 22.30
N SER A 2 33.36 42.66 23.32
CA SER A 2 34.50 41.73 23.29
C SER A 2 34.29 40.65 22.22
N GLY A 3 35.31 40.41 21.39
CA GLY A 3 35.32 39.40 20.32
C GLY A 3 34.70 38.03 20.65
N PRO A 4 34.89 37.44 21.85
CA PRO A 4 34.25 36.18 22.20
C PRO A 4 32.72 36.25 22.29
N LYS A 5 32.13 37.38 22.70
CA LYS A 5 30.66 37.53 22.75
C LYS A 5 30.05 37.60 21.36
N LEU A 6 30.72 38.29 20.42
CA LEU A 6 30.26 38.38 19.03
C LEU A 6 30.32 37.01 18.32
N PHE A 7 31.39 36.25 18.57
CA PHE A 7 31.56 34.89 18.04
C PHE A 7 30.42 33.96 18.48
N TRP A 8 30.10 33.92 19.78
CA TRP A 8 29.00 33.08 20.28
C TRP A 8 27.62 33.52 19.77
N ILE A 9 27.39 34.81 19.56
CA ILE A 9 26.15 35.32 18.94
C ILE A 9 26.02 34.79 17.51
N VAL A 10 27.08 34.83 16.70
CA VAL A 10 27.06 34.30 15.32
C VAL A 10 26.88 32.78 15.31
N VAL A 11 27.56 32.05 16.19
CA VAL A 11 27.43 30.59 16.30
C VAL A 11 26.01 30.18 16.70
N ILE A 12 25.38 30.88 17.64
CA ILE A 12 24.00 30.60 18.04
C ILE A 12 23.02 30.98 16.93
N ALA A 13 23.22 32.16 16.30
CA ALA A 13 22.35 32.67 15.24
C ALA A 13 22.37 31.80 13.97
N LEU A 14 23.48 31.09 13.68
CA LEU A 14 23.56 30.16 12.55
C LEU A 14 23.32 28.70 12.95
N GLY A 15 23.84 28.28 14.10
CA GLY A 15 23.77 26.90 14.57
C GLY A 15 22.37 26.48 14.99
N VAL A 16 21.64 27.32 15.72
CA VAL A 16 20.29 26.98 16.20
C VAL A 16 19.30 26.82 15.04
N PRO A 17 19.25 27.73 14.04
CA PRO A 17 18.39 27.53 12.89
C PRO A 17 18.77 26.31 12.04
N ALA A 18 20.07 26.04 11.86
CA ALA A 18 20.52 24.89 11.08
C ALA A 18 20.09 23.56 11.72
N VAL A 19 20.23 23.42 13.04
CA VAL A 19 19.78 22.22 13.78
C VAL A 19 18.25 22.12 13.78
N GLY A 20 17.56 23.24 13.99
CA GLY A 20 16.09 23.29 13.96
C GLY A 20 15.53 22.87 12.61
N MET A 21 16.05 23.43 11.51
CA MET A 21 15.63 23.08 10.16
C MET A 21 15.98 21.63 9.79
N SER A 22 17.12 21.11 10.26
CA SER A 22 17.50 19.71 10.05
C SER A 22 16.54 18.75 10.76
N TRP A 23 16.11 19.08 11.98
CA TRP A 23 15.15 18.27 12.73
C TRP A 23 13.76 18.28 12.09
N ILE A 24 13.29 19.43 11.61
CA ILE A 24 12.03 19.55 10.86
C ILE A 24 12.09 18.76 9.54
N ALA A 25 13.20 18.88 8.80
CA ALA A 25 13.37 18.11 7.57
C ALA A 25 13.32 16.60 7.84
N TRP A 26 13.94 16.14 8.94
CA TRP A 26 13.90 14.74 9.36
C TRP A 26 12.51 14.27 9.80
N SER A 27 11.75 15.10 10.53
CA SER A 27 10.40 14.74 10.96
C SER A 27 9.43 14.64 9.78
N VAL A 28 9.51 15.56 8.82
CA VAL A 28 8.70 15.54 7.59
C VAL A 28 9.04 14.33 6.72
N THR A 29 10.32 13.99 6.56
CA THR A 29 10.69 12.76 5.82
C THR A 29 10.27 11.49 6.56
N GLY A 30 10.30 11.49 7.89
CA GLY A 30 9.79 10.41 8.72
C GLY A 30 8.28 10.18 8.54
N SER A 31 7.47 11.25 8.55
CA SER A 31 6.02 11.14 8.37
C SER A 31 5.65 10.67 6.96
N VAL A 32 6.29 11.20 5.91
CA VAL A 32 6.05 10.76 4.53
C VAL A 32 6.36 9.27 4.34
N ARG A 33 7.41 8.76 4.99
CA ARG A 33 7.73 7.32 4.95
C ARG A 33 6.70 6.48 5.69
N ALA A 34 6.15 6.97 6.80
CA ALA A 34 5.09 6.28 7.52
C ALA A 34 3.79 6.23 6.70
N ASP A 35 3.39 7.37 6.12
CA ASP A 35 2.21 7.47 5.26
C ASP A 35 2.35 6.60 4.01
N ALA A 36 3.55 6.55 3.42
CA ALA A 36 3.84 5.70 2.27
C ALA A 36 3.72 4.21 2.57
N ARG A 37 4.06 3.78 3.78
CA ARG A 37 3.89 2.40 4.24
C ARG A 37 2.43 2.05 4.48
N LEU A 38 1.66 2.97 5.06
CA LEU A 38 0.22 2.79 5.23
C LEU A 38 -0.48 2.67 3.88
N ALA A 39 -0.18 3.56 2.94
CA ALA A 39 -0.72 3.49 1.58
C ALA A 39 -0.34 2.20 0.85
N ASP A 40 0.91 1.72 1.01
CA ASP A 40 1.35 0.43 0.47
C ASP A 40 0.58 -0.75 1.06
N ALA A 41 0.40 -0.79 2.39
CA ALA A 41 -0.38 -1.81 3.06
C ALA A 41 -1.83 -1.83 2.57
N HIS A 42 -2.46 -0.66 2.42
CA HIS A 42 -3.84 -0.55 1.95
C HIS A 42 -3.98 -1.01 0.48
N LEU A 43 -3.05 -0.62 -0.38
CA LEU A 43 -3.02 -1.05 -1.78
C LEU A 43 -2.84 -2.56 -1.91
N ARG A 44 -1.92 -3.14 -1.15
CA ARG A 44 -1.66 -4.58 -1.15
C ARG A 44 -2.83 -5.36 -0.58
N GLU A 45 -3.48 -4.87 0.47
CA GLU A 45 -4.64 -5.54 1.09
C GLU A 45 -5.81 -5.57 0.11
N VAL A 46 -6.12 -4.45 -0.55
CA VAL A 46 -7.15 -4.43 -1.59
C VAL A 46 -6.75 -5.32 -2.77
N ALA A 47 -5.49 -5.29 -3.22
CA ALA A 47 -5.03 -6.18 -4.27
C ALA A 47 -5.19 -7.66 -3.88
N TRP A 48 -4.85 -8.04 -2.65
CA TRP A 48 -5.02 -9.41 -2.14
C TRP A 48 -6.49 -9.83 -2.14
N THR A 49 -7.39 -8.99 -1.63
CA THR A 49 -8.82 -9.28 -1.60
C THR A 49 -9.41 -9.44 -3.00
N LEU A 50 -8.95 -8.65 -3.97
CA LEU A 50 -9.31 -8.79 -5.38
C LEU A 50 -8.81 -10.13 -5.97
N LEU A 51 -7.57 -10.52 -5.67
CA LEU A 51 -7.03 -11.81 -6.10
C LEU A 51 -7.81 -12.98 -5.49
N ALA A 52 -8.13 -12.90 -4.20
CA ALA A 52 -8.93 -13.91 -3.51
C ALA A 52 -10.35 -14.01 -4.07
N TYR A 53 -10.97 -12.87 -4.39
CA TYR A 53 -12.26 -12.84 -5.07
C TYR A 53 -12.18 -13.51 -6.45
N ALA A 54 -11.18 -13.14 -7.25
CA ALA A 54 -10.97 -13.69 -8.59
C ALA A 54 -10.63 -15.18 -8.56
N ASP A 55 -9.90 -15.63 -7.54
CA ASP A 55 -9.59 -17.04 -7.31
C ASP A 55 -10.84 -17.88 -7.04
N ALA A 56 -11.76 -17.35 -6.22
CA ALA A 56 -12.97 -18.03 -5.78
C ALA A 56 -14.10 -18.01 -6.82
N ASN A 57 -14.22 -16.94 -7.62
CA ASN A 57 -15.35 -16.72 -8.54
C ASN A 57 -14.97 -16.80 -10.03
N ASP A 58 -13.69 -17.04 -10.34
CA ASP A 58 -13.14 -17.01 -11.71
C ASP A 58 -13.46 -15.72 -12.49
N ALA A 59 -13.61 -14.61 -11.77
CA ALA A 59 -14.03 -13.32 -12.29
C ALA A 59 -13.59 -12.18 -11.34
N PHE A 60 -13.34 -10.99 -11.88
CA PHE A 60 -13.17 -9.79 -11.06
C PHE A 60 -14.52 -9.22 -10.59
N PRO A 61 -14.54 -8.54 -9.42
CA PRO A 61 -15.72 -7.83 -8.96
C PRO A 61 -15.95 -6.56 -9.79
N LEU A 62 -17.22 -6.21 -9.98
CA LEU A 62 -17.64 -5.03 -10.74
C LEU A 62 -17.91 -3.81 -9.85
N SER A 63 -17.92 -4.00 -8.53
CA SER A 63 -18.21 -2.92 -7.58
C SER A 63 -17.60 -3.19 -6.21
N GLU A 64 -17.46 -2.11 -5.44
CA GLU A 64 -17.05 -2.16 -4.03
C GLU A 64 -17.98 -3.02 -3.18
N ALA A 65 -19.29 -2.90 -3.37
CA ALA A 65 -20.28 -3.65 -2.61
C ALA A 65 -20.11 -5.18 -2.79
N GLU A 66 -19.73 -5.61 -3.99
CA GLU A 66 -19.49 -7.03 -4.30
C GLU A 66 -18.23 -7.54 -3.59
N LEU A 67 -17.16 -6.74 -3.56
CA LEU A 67 -15.92 -7.08 -2.85
C LEU A 67 -16.12 -7.13 -1.33
N LEU A 68 -16.84 -6.14 -0.76
CA LEU A 68 -17.18 -6.12 0.67
C LEU A 68 -18.09 -7.29 1.06
N ALA A 69 -19.08 -7.61 0.23
CA ALA A 69 -19.95 -8.77 0.45
C ALA A 69 -19.16 -10.09 0.45
N PHE A 70 -18.12 -10.21 -0.39
CA PHE A 70 -17.20 -11.34 -0.37
C PHE A 70 -16.39 -11.41 0.92
N ALA A 71 -15.80 -10.28 1.36
CA ALA A 71 -15.03 -10.22 2.59
C ALA A 71 -15.87 -10.47 3.86
N ALA A 72 -17.17 -10.15 3.82
CA ALA A 72 -18.11 -10.38 4.92
C ALA A 72 -18.66 -11.82 4.99
N ARG A 73 -18.32 -12.70 4.04
CA ARG A 73 -18.77 -14.11 4.02
C ARG A 73 -18.23 -14.87 5.25
N PRO A 74 -18.94 -15.90 5.76
CA PRO A 74 -18.37 -16.80 6.77
C PRO A 74 -17.06 -17.41 6.26
N GLY A 75 -15.96 -17.17 6.99
CA GLY A 75 -14.60 -17.53 6.56
C GLY A 75 -13.74 -16.35 6.09
N GLY A 76 -14.34 -15.19 5.82
CA GLY A 76 -13.65 -13.96 5.47
C GLY A 76 -12.81 -14.05 4.19
N VAL A 77 -11.82 -13.18 4.11
CA VAL A 77 -10.81 -13.22 3.04
C VAL A 77 -9.84 -14.38 3.32
N PRO A 78 -9.66 -15.33 2.40
CA PRO A 78 -8.77 -16.46 2.62
C PRO A 78 -7.32 -16.01 2.75
N ALA A 79 -6.56 -16.73 3.59
CA ALA A 79 -5.13 -16.49 3.81
C ALA A 79 -4.25 -17.03 2.66
N GLU A 80 -4.77 -17.97 1.86
CA GLU A 80 -4.07 -18.62 0.76
C GLU A 80 -4.99 -18.72 -0.46
N LEU A 81 -4.41 -18.65 -1.67
CA LEU A 81 -5.15 -18.83 -2.92
C LEU A 81 -5.21 -20.31 -3.31
N THR A 82 -6.37 -20.76 -3.78
CA THR A 82 -6.62 -22.17 -4.13
C THR A 82 -5.99 -22.51 -5.48
N LYS A 83 -6.15 -21.64 -6.50
CA LYS A 83 -5.64 -21.88 -7.85
C LYS A 83 -4.37 -21.06 -8.06
N ARG A 84 -3.27 -21.57 -7.51
CA ARG A 84 -1.95 -20.94 -7.58
C ARG A 84 -1.45 -20.82 -9.02
N ALA A 85 -0.89 -19.66 -9.37
CA ALA A 85 -0.20 -19.43 -10.63
C ALA A 85 1.03 -18.55 -10.40
N PRO A 86 2.04 -18.59 -11.29
CA PRO A 86 3.16 -17.65 -11.22
C PRO A 86 2.69 -16.20 -11.50
N GLY A 87 3.32 -15.23 -10.85
CA GLY A 87 3.10 -13.80 -11.11
C GLY A 87 2.31 -13.04 -10.03
N TYR A 88 1.79 -13.72 -9.01
CA TYR A 88 1.17 -13.11 -7.82
C TYR A 88 1.52 -13.90 -6.55
N PRO A 89 1.42 -13.29 -5.34
CA PRO A 89 1.73 -13.95 -4.07
C PRO A 89 0.81 -15.14 -3.79
N ALA A 90 1.32 -16.19 -3.14
CA ALA A 90 0.53 -17.38 -2.82
C ALA A 90 -0.24 -17.24 -1.51
N THR A 91 0.27 -16.42 -0.58
CA THR A 91 -0.32 -16.18 0.73
C THR A 91 -0.50 -14.69 1.01
N ARG A 92 -1.46 -14.36 1.87
CA ARG A 92 -1.68 -12.98 2.34
C ARG A 92 -0.44 -12.44 3.04
N ALA A 93 0.27 -13.28 3.77
CA ALA A 93 1.53 -12.92 4.43
C ALA A 93 2.59 -12.49 3.40
N GLU A 94 2.76 -13.25 2.31
CA GLU A 94 3.66 -12.87 1.21
C GLU A 94 3.22 -11.58 0.51
N ALA A 95 1.91 -11.37 0.34
CA ALA A 95 1.40 -10.13 -0.23
C ALA A 95 1.71 -8.91 0.65
N MET A 96 1.63 -9.08 1.97
CA MET A 96 1.92 -8.04 2.96
C MET A 96 3.40 -7.88 3.27
N ASP A 97 4.24 -8.86 2.90
CA ASP A 97 5.68 -8.78 3.10
C ASP A 97 6.27 -7.73 2.14
N SER A 98 6.41 -6.51 2.66
CA SER A 98 7.19 -5.49 1.98
C SER A 98 8.67 -5.83 2.21
N GLN A 99 9.40 -6.25 1.17
CA GLN A 99 10.86 -6.48 1.19
C GLN A 99 11.70 -5.25 1.61
N ALA A 100 11.10 -4.19 2.14
CA ALA A 100 11.70 -2.87 2.30
C ALA A 100 11.89 -2.39 3.75
N SER A 101 11.41 -3.06 4.83
CA SER A 101 11.73 -2.54 6.18
C SER A 101 11.48 -3.49 7.37
N PRO A 102 12.40 -3.57 8.34
CA PRO A 102 12.24 -4.27 9.63
C PRO A 102 11.41 -3.46 10.67
N ALA A 103 10.44 -2.67 10.23
CA ALA A 103 9.60 -1.86 11.12
C ALA A 103 8.48 -2.72 11.75
N PRO A 104 7.95 -2.36 12.94
CA PRO A 104 6.89 -3.13 13.58
C PRO A 104 5.72 -3.34 12.63
N SER A 105 5.18 -4.55 12.60
CA SER A 105 4.01 -4.90 11.80
C SER A 105 2.88 -3.92 12.13
N LEU A 106 2.47 -3.13 11.15
CA LEU A 106 1.26 -2.32 11.27
C LEU A 106 0.09 -3.28 11.54
N PRO A 107 -0.86 -2.89 12.41
CA PRO A 107 -2.07 -3.69 12.59
C PRO A 107 -2.73 -3.90 11.23
N ALA A 108 -3.22 -5.12 10.96
CA ALA A 108 -3.85 -5.44 9.69
C ALA A 108 -5.03 -4.46 9.47
N PRO A 109 -4.97 -3.59 8.46
CA PRO A 109 -5.99 -2.58 8.26
C PRO A 109 -7.30 -3.25 7.86
N ALA A 110 -8.42 -2.68 8.31
CA ALA A 110 -9.73 -3.18 7.91
C ALA A 110 -9.97 -2.87 6.42
N LEU A 111 -10.65 -3.77 5.70
CA LEU A 111 -10.80 -3.67 4.25
C LEU A 111 -11.57 -2.41 3.84
N ASP A 112 -12.59 -2.04 4.60
CA ASP A 112 -13.36 -0.81 4.42
C ASP A 112 -12.49 0.45 4.54
N GLU A 113 -11.59 0.48 5.54
CA GLU A 113 -10.61 1.55 5.69
C GLU A 113 -9.65 1.60 4.50
N CYS A 114 -9.18 0.43 4.04
CA CYS A 114 -8.30 0.34 2.88
C CYS A 114 -8.96 0.91 1.62
N ILE A 115 -10.20 0.49 1.33
CA ILE A 115 -10.95 0.94 0.16
C ILE A 115 -11.22 2.45 0.23
N ALA A 116 -11.65 2.97 1.39
CA ALA A 116 -11.87 4.40 1.58
C ALA A 116 -10.59 5.22 1.31
N SER A 117 -9.43 4.66 1.63
CA SER A 117 -8.14 5.34 1.58
C SER A 117 -7.48 5.39 0.18
N ILE A 118 -7.91 4.54 -0.75
CA ILE A 118 -7.37 4.43 -2.12
C ILE A 118 -8.46 4.72 -3.17
N GLU A 119 -8.07 4.86 -4.43
CA GLU A 119 -8.99 5.01 -5.55
C GLU A 119 -8.99 3.72 -6.35
N ILE A 120 -10.19 3.20 -6.61
CA ILE A 120 -10.42 1.95 -7.34
C ILE A 120 -11.28 2.29 -8.54
N GLU A 121 -10.74 2.04 -9.73
CA GLU A 121 -11.50 2.08 -10.97
C GLU A 121 -12.03 0.67 -11.24
N TRP A 122 -13.32 0.48 -11.08
CA TRP A 122 -13.96 -0.82 -11.27
C TRP A 122 -14.14 -1.14 -12.75
N PRO A 123 -13.88 -2.39 -13.17
CA PRO A 123 -14.04 -2.78 -14.55
C PRO A 123 -15.53 -2.87 -14.92
N THR A 124 -15.84 -2.66 -16.20
CA THR A 124 -17.21 -2.85 -16.73
C THR A 124 -17.50 -4.31 -17.11
N VAL A 125 -16.45 -5.13 -17.20
CA VAL A 125 -16.51 -6.55 -17.58
C VAL A 125 -15.66 -7.39 -16.62
N ARG A 126 -16.08 -8.63 -16.37
CA ARG A 126 -15.53 -9.48 -15.29
C ARG A 126 -14.16 -10.08 -15.57
N ASP A 127 -13.67 -9.99 -16.80
CA ASP A 127 -12.38 -10.52 -17.25
C ASP A 127 -11.27 -9.45 -17.28
N VAL A 128 -11.58 -8.22 -16.88
CA VAL A 128 -10.66 -7.10 -16.81
C VAL A 128 -10.36 -6.76 -15.36
N GLN A 129 -9.09 -6.54 -15.06
CA GLN A 129 -8.66 -6.14 -13.71
C GLN A 129 -9.13 -4.71 -13.36
N PRO A 130 -9.50 -4.45 -12.11
CA PRO A 130 -9.65 -3.09 -11.60
C PRO A 130 -8.29 -2.37 -11.53
N ILE A 131 -8.32 -1.03 -11.59
CA ILE A 131 -7.13 -0.20 -11.46
C ILE A 131 -7.09 0.41 -10.06
N LEU A 132 -5.97 0.20 -9.36
CA LEU A 132 -5.74 0.74 -8.02
C LEU A 132 -4.82 1.97 -8.09
N ARG A 133 -5.20 3.06 -7.43
CA ARG A 133 -4.44 4.31 -7.34
C ARG A 133 -4.36 4.80 -5.90
N SER A 134 -3.25 5.43 -5.54
CA SER A 134 -3.00 5.88 -4.16
C SER A 134 -3.70 7.19 -3.77
N LYS A 135 -4.64 7.72 -4.56
CA LYS A 135 -5.26 9.05 -4.36
C LYS A 135 -4.24 10.18 -4.16
N GLY A 136 -3.10 10.12 -4.85
CA GLY A 136 -2.00 11.08 -4.71
C GLY A 136 -1.18 10.94 -3.42
N LYS A 137 -1.45 9.94 -2.58
CA LYS A 137 -0.61 9.61 -1.42
C LYS A 137 0.72 9.05 -1.90
N ALA A 138 1.78 9.36 -1.16
CA ALA A 138 3.07 8.71 -1.34
C ALA A 138 2.89 7.19 -1.18
N THR A 139 3.61 6.41 -1.98
CA THR A 139 3.69 4.95 -1.84
C THR A 139 5.16 4.56 -1.77
N LEU A 140 5.45 3.36 -1.28
CA LEU A 140 6.79 2.81 -1.45
C LEU A 140 7.09 2.64 -2.96
N ASN A 141 8.38 2.69 -3.28
CA ASN A 141 8.82 2.56 -4.66
C ASN A 141 8.48 1.15 -5.17
N GLY A 142 7.84 1.07 -6.34
CA GLY A 142 7.50 -0.19 -6.98
C GLY A 142 6.20 -0.87 -6.51
N THR A 143 5.48 -0.32 -5.53
CA THR A 143 4.18 -0.88 -5.07
C THR A 143 3.17 -0.99 -6.21
N LEU A 144 2.86 0.13 -6.87
CA LEU A 144 1.84 0.18 -7.93
C LEU A 144 2.20 -0.73 -9.12
N PRO A 145 3.44 -0.75 -9.63
CA PRO A 145 3.86 -1.73 -10.62
C PRO A 145 3.71 -3.18 -10.15
N THR A 146 4.10 -3.48 -8.91
CA THR A 146 4.04 -4.84 -8.35
C THR A 146 2.60 -5.35 -8.25
N ILE A 147 1.69 -4.57 -7.66
CA ILE A 147 0.27 -4.97 -7.58
C ILE A 147 -0.38 -5.04 -8.96
N GLY A 148 0.02 -4.16 -9.89
CA GLY A 148 -0.44 -4.19 -11.28
C GLY A 148 -0.04 -5.48 -12.00
N GLN A 149 1.19 -5.96 -11.76
CA GLN A 149 1.65 -7.25 -12.27
C GLN A 149 0.86 -8.43 -11.69
N TRP A 150 0.51 -8.38 -10.40
CA TRP A 150 -0.28 -9.43 -9.77
C TRP A 150 -1.67 -9.56 -10.39
N LEU A 151 -2.36 -8.43 -10.52
CA LEU A 151 -3.71 -8.38 -11.11
C LEU A 151 -3.68 -8.80 -12.58
N PHE A 152 -2.64 -8.40 -13.32
CA PHE A 152 -2.44 -8.81 -14.70
C PHE A 152 -2.19 -10.32 -14.84
N ALA A 153 -1.33 -10.90 -14.00
CA ALA A 153 -1.10 -12.34 -13.98
C ALA A 153 -2.38 -13.12 -13.65
N MET A 154 -3.24 -12.58 -12.79
CA MET A 154 -4.57 -13.15 -12.52
C MET A 154 -5.49 -13.07 -13.73
N VAL A 155 -5.55 -11.94 -14.45
CA VAL A 155 -6.30 -11.84 -15.72
C VAL A 155 -5.83 -12.88 -16.73
N GLU A 156 -4.52 -13.06 -16.90
CA GLU A 156 -3.99 -14.08 -17.80
C GLU A 156 -4.44 -15.49 -17.40
N ARG A 157 -4.46 -15.78 -16.10
CA ARG A 157 -4.94 -17.06 -15.58
C ARG A 157 -6.43 -17.26 -15.91
N LEU A 158 -7.26 -16.25 -15.65
CA LEU A 158 -8.71 -16.31 -15.91
C LEU A 158 -9.03 -16.51 -17.40
N ARG A 159 -8.21 -15.96 -18.31
CA ARG A 159 -8.39 -16.12 -19.76
C ARG A 159 -7.91 -17.46 -20.32
N LYS A 160 -7.03 -18.16 -19.59
CA LYS A 160 -6.45 -19.45 -20.00
C LYS A 160 -7.19 -20.66 -19.40
N GLY A 161 -8.06 -20.43 -18.40
CA GLY A 161 -8.96 -21.44 -17.82
C GLY A 161 -10.16 -21.70 -18.72
#